data_AF-A0A522M306-F1
#
_entry.id   AF-A0A522M306-F1
#
_cell.length_a   1.000
_cell.length_b   1.000
_cell.length_c   1.000
_cell.angle_alpha   90.00
_cell.angle_beta   90.00
_cell.angle_gamma   90.00
#
_symmetry.space_group_name_H-M   'P 1'
#
loop_
_entity.id
_entity.type
_entity.pdbx_description
1 polymer ?
#
loop_
_entity_poly.entity_id
_entity_poly.type
_entity_poly.pdbx_seq_one_letter_code
_entity_poly.pdbx_strand_id
1 'polypeptide(L)'
;MIGLGVLGMFLGVFAFDAVFPYLPEWGVRAYPQSMTLPLVLDVSYGSLAVTLGVFVLLMVALADRLDPGKRFEAAETRGTLLRREWGFVSTGVLAGLVILAATAQGQYLGISGGFASLAAYAAKPFGHVLASVPALDDTTAWRATLVIGIFAGAAASALVSGSYRNVPVTPLWESAFPTGMKSRGAAVFAGGFLIMLGALLGGGCTTGAFMAGFPTLSVGSFAMGMTFFGVGMGTAFVLYWGRWRKVSEVRSRSLNLAND
;
A
#
# COMPACT_ATOMS: atom_id res chain seq x y z
N MET A 1 -2.96 12.85 -14.70
CA MET A 1 -3.14 11.38 -14.57
C MET A 1 -3.43 10.95 -13.14
N ILE A 2 -2.73 11.49 -12.14
CA ILE A 2 -2.99 11.21 -10.70
C ILE A 2 -4.48 11.36 -10.33
N GLY A 3 -5.12 12.48 -10.71
CA GLY A 3 -6.55 12.71 -10.42
C GLY A 3 -7.48 11.65 -11.02
N LEU A 4 -7.12 11.07 -12.17
CA LEU A 4 -7.93 10.02 -12.80
C LEU A 4 -7.80 8.69 -12.04
N GLY A 5 -6.62 8.38 -11.51
CA GLY A 5 -6.41 7.22 -10.63
C GLY A 5 -7.17 7.37 -9.32
N VAL A 6 -7.11 8.55 -8.70
CA VAL A 6 -7.89 8.86 -7.49
C VAL A 6 -9.40 8.75 -7.75
N LEU A 7 -9.88 9.25 -8.89
CA LEU A 7 -11.28 9.12 -9.28
C LEU A 7 -11.67 7.64 -9.49
N GLY A 8 -10.80 6.84 -10.10
CA GLY A 8 -10.97 5.39 -10.19
C GLY A 8 -11.07 4.73 -8.81
N MET A 9 -10.22 5.13 -7.86
CA MET A 9 -10.25 4.64 -6.47
C MET A 9 -11.59 4.96 -5.79
N PHE A 10 -12.07 6.20 -5.88
CA PHE A 10 -13.38 6.57 -5.34
C PHE A 10 -14.51 5.77 -5.98
N LEU A 11 -14.48 5.58 -7.30
CA LEU A 11 -15.47 4.72 -7.97
C LEU A 11 -15.40 3.27 -7.47
N GLY A 12 -14.19 2.76 -7.17
CA GLY A 12 -13.99 1.46 -6.55
C GLY A 12 -14.63 1.36 -5.16
N VAL A 13 -14.59 2.44 -4.37
CA VAL A 13 -15.32 2.50 -3.07
C VAL A 13 -16.82 2.39 -3.30
N PHE A 14 -17.39 3.18 -4.20
CA PHE A 14 -18.84 3.13 -4.47
C PHE A 14 -19.29 1.79 -5.06
N ALA A 15 -18.47 1.18 -5.93
CA ALA A 15 -18.74 -0.15 -6.45
C ALA A 15 -18.69 -1.22 -5.36
N PHE A 16 -17.73 -1.12 -4.44
CA PHE A 16 -17.70 -1.96 -3.25
C PHE A 16 -18.95 -1.77 -2.40
N ASP A 17 -19.36 -0.53 -2.16
CA ASP A 17 -20.54 -0.19 -1.38
C ASP A 17 -21.83 -0.80 -1.97
N ALA A 18 -21.97 -0.76 -3.29
CA ALA A 18 -23.11 -1.35 -3.99
C ALA A 18 -23.18 -2.88 -3.82
N VAL A 19 -22.03 -3.55 -3.72
CA VAL A 19 -21.94 -5.00 -3.56
C VAL A 19 -21.96 -5.41 -2.08
N PHE A 20 -21.58 -4.50 -1.18
CA PHE A 20 -21.40 -4.75 0.25
C PHE A 20 -22.55 -5.50 0.93
N PRO A 21 -23.83 -5.17 0.70
CA PRO A 21 -24.96 -5.86 1.35
C PRO A 21 -25.07 -7.34 0.96
N TYR A 22 -24.57 -7.72 -0.21
CA TYR A 22 -24.67 -9.08 -0.77
C TYR A 22 -23.48 -9.97 -0.40
N LEU A 23 -22.38 -9.39 0.09
CA LEU A 23 -21.16 -10.13 0.45
C LEU A 23 -21.35 -11.24 1.51
N PRO A 24 -22.21 -11.06 2.54
CA PRO A 24 -22.49 -12.13 3.50
C PRO A 24 -23.22 -13.31 2.86
N GLU A 25 -24.16 -13.06 1.94
CA GLU A 25 -24.94 -14.09 1.26
C GLU A 25 -24.07 -14.95 0.33
N TRP A 26 -23.05 -14.34 -0.26
CA TRP A 26 -22.08 -15.05 -1.11
C TRP A 26 -21.02 -15.81 -0.32
N GLY A 27 -21.04 -15.75 1.02
CA GLY A 27 -20.00 -16.34 1.87
C GLY A 27 -18.62 -15.70 1.70
N VAL A 28 -18.54 -14.53 1.05
CA VAL A 28 -17.28 -13.82 0.78
C VAL A 28 -16.78 -13.12 2.06
N ARG A 29 -17.71 -12.70 2.94
CA ARG A 29 -17.38 -12.21 4.28
C ARG A 29 -18.02 -13.11 5.35
N ALA A 30 -17.17 -13.77 6.13
CA ALA A 30 -17.57 -14.35 7.41
C ALA A 30 -17.47 -13.30 8.54
N TYR A 31 -18.17 -13.54 9.65
CA TYR A 31 -18.00 -12.77 10.89
C TYR A 31 -16.52 -12.68 11.28
N PRO A 32 -16.05 -11.56 11.87
CA PRO A 32 -14.64 -11.39 12.21
C PRO A 32 -14.20 -12.49 13.17
N GLN A 33 -13.47 -13.47 12.65
CA GLN A 33 -12.75 -14.45 13.44
C GLN A 33 -11.32 -13.92 13.59
N SER A 34 -10.99 -13.41 14.76
CA SER A 34 -9.62 -12.99 15.10
C SER A 34 -8.74 -14.23 15.35
N MET A 35 -8.48 -15.02 14.31
CA MET A 35 -7.51 -16.11 14.40
C MET A 35 -6.10 -15.52 14.32
N THR A 36 -5.37 -15.61 15.43
CA THR A 36 -3.97 -15.23 15.52
C THR A 36 -3.10 -16.49 15.57
N LEU A 37 -1.87 -16.38 15.07
CA LEU A 37 -0.91 -17.48 15.03
C LEU A 37 -0.66 -18.10 16.43
N PRO A 38 -0.55 -17.32 17.53
CA PRO A 38 -0.44 -17.87 18.89
C PRO A 38 -1.62 -18.74 19.31
N LEU A 39 -2.85 -18.39 18.89
CA LEU A 39 -4.05 -19.16 19.20
C LEU A 39 -4.06 -20.51 18.45
N VAL A 40 -3.52 -20.53 17.23
CA VAL A 40 -3.46 -21.75 16.40
C VAL A 40 -2.33 -22.68 16.85
N LEU A 41 -1.19 -22.10 17.26
CA LEU A 41 0.02 -22.84 17.65
C LEU A 41 0.09 -23.15 19.15
N ASP A 42 -0.91 -22.71 19.94
CA ASP A 42 -0.98 -22.83 21.40
C ASP A 42 0.31 -22.40 22.13
N VAL A 43 0.86 -21.25 21.72
CA VAL A 43 2.10 -20.67 22.26
C VAL A 43 1.88 -19.27 22.78
N SER A 44 2.72 -18.85 23.71
CA SER A 44 2.71 -17.48 24.24
C SER A 44 2.91 -16.45 23.13
N TYR A 45 2.01 -15.46 23.08
CA TYR A 45 2.07 -14.34 22.14
C TYR A 45 3.44 -13.64 22.18
N GLY A 46 3.95 -13.36 23.39
CA GLY A 46 5.19 -12.61 23.56
C GLY A 46 6.39 -13.34 22.99
N SER A 47 6.50 -14.65 23.25
CA SER A 47 7.58 -15.49 22.72
C SER A 47 7.54 -15.52 21.19
N LEU A 48 6.37 -15.76 20.61
CA LEU A 48 6.22 -15.85 19.15
C LEU A 48 6.50 -14.51 18.46
N ALA A 49 6.01 -13.40 19.03
CA ALA A 49 6.24 -12.06 18.51
C ALA A 49 7.74 -11.70 18.52
N VAL A 50 8.44 -11.99 19.62
CA VAL A 50 9.89 -11.74 19.74
C VAL A 50 10.67 -12.62 18.76
N THR A 51 10.38 -13.92 18.70
CA THR A 51 11.07 -14.84 17.79
C THR A 51 10.87 -14.43 16.33
N LEU A 52 9.64 -14.12 15.91
CA LEU A 52 9.36 -13.67 14.55
C LEU A 52 10.02 -12.31 14.27
N GLY A 53 9.99 -11.38 15.22
CA GLY A 53 10.64 -10.09 15.09
C GLY A 53 12.15 -10.21 14.89
N VAL A 54 12.82 -11.02 15.72
CA VAL A 54 14.25 -11.33 15.56
C VAL A 54 14.53 -12.00 14.22
N PHE A 55 13.71 -12.98 13.82
CA PHE A 55 13.85 -13.65 12.54
C PHE A 55 13.74 -12.68 11.36
N VAL A 56 12.73 -11.80 11.35
CA VAL A 56 12.55 -10.78 10.30
C VAL A 56 13.72 -9.81 10.28
N LEU A 57 14.22 -9.36 11.44
CA LEU A 57 15.39 -8.48 11.50
C LEU A 57 16.65 -9.15 10.95
N LEU A 58 16.88 -10.43 11.27
CA LEU A 58 17.99 -11.21 10.72
C LEU A 58 17.84 -11.40 9.21
N MET A 59 16.64 -11.72 8.74
CA MET A 59 16.35 -11.87 7.31
C MET A 59 16.59 -10.56 6.56
N VAL A 60 16.13 -9.43 7.10
CA VAL A 60 16.34 -8.10 6.50
C VAL A 60 17.83 -7.74 6.52
N ALA A 61 18.55 -7.99 7.61
CA ALA A 61 19.99 -7.75 7.68
C ALA A 61 20.77 -8.62 6.68
N LEU A 62 20.34 -9.87 6.48
CA LEU A 62 20.92 -10.76 5.48
C LEU A 62 20.61 -10.27 4.06
N ALA A 63 19.36 -9.89 3.79
CA ALA A 63 18.94 -9.35 2.50
C ALA A 63 19.72 -8.07 2.15
N ASP A 64 19.86 -7.14 3.10
CA ASP A 64 20.66 -5.93 2.95
C ASP A 64 22.15 -6.24 2.70
N ARG A 65 22.70 -7.29 3.33
CA ARG A 65 24.08 -7.72 3.09
C ARG A 65 24.28 -8.34 1.71
N LEU A 66 23.26 -9.01 1.19
CA LEU A 66 23.28 -9.68 -0.13
C LEU A 66 22.84 -8.76 -1.26
N ASP A 67 22.37 -7.55 -0.97
CA ASP A 67 21.78 -6.66 -1.95
C ASP A 67 22.81 -6.21 -3.01
N PRO A 68 22.64 -6.64 -4.29
CA PRO A 68 23.48 -6.17 -5.39
C PRO A 68 23.21 -4.70 -5.75
N GLY A 69 22.10 -4.13 -5.26
CA GLY A 69 21.62 -2.76 -5.49
C GLY A 69 22.54 -1.66 -4.95
N LYS A 70 23.30 -1.96 -3.88
CA LYS A 70 24.29 -1.03 -3.27
C LYS A 70 25.35 -0.52 -4.23
N ARG A 71 25.58 -1.24 -5.35
CA ARG A 71 26.51 -0.81 -6.42
C ARG A 71 25.99 0.40 -7.20
N PHE A 72 24.68 0.64 -7.18
CA PHE A 72 24.01 1.73 -7.89
C PHE A 72 23.70 2.95 -6.99
N GLU A 73 23.73 2.78 -5.66
CA GLU A 73 23.44 3.86 -4.68
C GLU A 73 24.63 4.81 -4.43
N ALA A 74 25.85 4.41 -4.80
CA ALA A 74 27.10 5.11 -4.45
C ALA A 74 27.22 6.55 -5.00
N ALA A 75 26.31 7.00 -5.88
CA ALA A 75 26.40 8.28 -6.56
C ALA A 75 25.76 9.47 -5.79
N GLU A 76 24.87 9.25 -4.82
CA GLU A 76 24.01 10.34 -4.28
C GLU A 76 24.23 10.65 -2.78
N THR A 77 25.43 10.36 -2.27
CA THR A 77 25.74 10.44 -0.82
C THR A 77 25.99 11.85 -0.26
N ARG A 78 25.76 12.93 -1.01
CA ARG A 78 26.04 14.32 -0.57
C ARG A 78 24.76 15.16 -0.47
N GLY A 79 23.97 14.93 0.57
CA GLY A 79 22.78 15.73 0.89
C GLY A 79 22.53 15.86 2.40
N THR A 80 21.74 16.85 2.81
CA THR A 80 21.22 16.97 4.18
C THR A 80 20.33 15.78 4.53
N LEU A 81 20.08 15.51 5.82
CA LEU A 81 19.20 14.43 6.30
C LEU A 81 17.81 14.39 5.62
N LEU A 82 17.33 15.54 5.14
CA LEU A 82 16.06 15.73 4.43
C LEU A 82 16.14 15.49 2.91
N ARG A 83 17.34 15.56 2.33
CA ARG A 83 17.60 15.32 0.90
C ARG A 83 18.21 13.94 0.61
N ARG A 84 18.53 13.18 1.65
CA ARG A 84 19.13 11.85 1.55
C ARG A 84 18.04 10.78 1.56
N GLU A 85 18.24 9.69 0.83
CA GLU A 85 17.46 8.47 1.00
C GLU A 85 17.76 7.85 2.38
N TRP A 86 16.70 7.48 3.11
CA TRP A 86 16.83 6.96 4.46
C TRP A 86 17.07 5.45 4.40
N GLY A 87 18.06 4.96 5.15
CA GLY A 87 18.33 3.54 5.24
C GLY A 87 17.16 2.75 5.85
N PHE A 88 17.09 1.45 5.57
CA PHE A 88 16.00 0.58 6.01
C PHE A 88 15.77 0.59 7.53
N VAL A 89 16.83 0.79 8.33
CA VAL A 89 16.74 0.84 9.79
C VAL A 89 15.96 2.07 10.25
N SER A 90 16.32 3.26 9.76
CA SER A 90 15.68 4.51 10.21
C SER A 90 14.23 4.60 9.72
N THR A 91 13.95 4.18 8.48
CA THR A 91 12.58 4.10 7.96
C THR A 91 11.75 3.06 8.70
N GLY A 92 12.31 1.88 8.97
CA GLY A 92 11.64 0.81 9.72
C GLY A 92 11.29 1.22 11.15
N VAL A 93 12.22 1.85 11.87
CA VAL A 93 11.97 2.36 13.23
C VAL A 93 10.88 3.43 13.22
N LEU A 94 10.97 4.42 12.33
CA LEU A 94 9.95 5.48 12.25
C LEU A 94 8.57 4.93 11.86
N ALA A 95 8.50 4.05 10.86
CA ALA A 95 7.25 3.43 10.45
C ALA A 95 6.64 2.62 11.60
N GLY A 96 7.47 1.86 12.33
CA GLY A 96 7.06 1.10 13.52
C GLY A 96 6.53 2.01 14.63
N LEU A 97 7.19 3.14 14.89
CA LEU A 97 6.73 4.13 15.88
C LEU A 97 5.39 4.76 15.47
N VAL A 98 5.19 5.07 14.19
CA VAL A 98 3.92 5.61 13.68
C VAL A 98 2.80 4.58 13.81
N ILE A 99 3.07 3.30 13.49
CA ILE A 99 2.11 2.21 13.70
C ILE A 99 1.76 2.08 15.18
N LEU A 100 2.77 2.04 16.05
CA LEU A 100 2.57 1.94 17.50
C LEU A 100 1.75 3.11 18.03
N ALA A 101 2.04 4.34 17.60
CA ALA A 101 1.31 5.53 18.01
C ALA A 101 -0.16 5.50 17.56
N ALA A 102 -0.42 5.06 16.33
CA ALA A 102 -1.79 4.90 15.83
C ALA A 102 -2.55 3.82 16.63
N THR A 103 -1.92 2.66 16.86
CA THR A 103 -2.51 1.57 17.65
C THR A 103 -2.75 1.98 19.10
N ALA A 104 -1.86 2.76 19.71
CA ALA A 104 -2.03 3.29 21.06
C ALA A 104 -3.24 4.22 21.19
N GLN A 105 -3.64 4.89 20.11
CA GLN A 105 -4.86 5.71 20.04
C GLN A 105 -6.14 4.87 19.80
N GLY A 106 -6.03 3.54 19.76
CA GLY A 106 -7.13 2.64 19.38
C GLY A 106 -7.45 2.69 17.88
N GLN A 107 -6.60 3.34 17.09
CA GLN A 107 -6.78 3.53 15.66
C GLN A 107 -5.95 2.53 14.86
N TYR A 108 -6.29 2.37 13.58
CA TYR A 108 -5.66 1.40 12.69
C TYR A 108 -5.25 2.08 11.38
N LEU A 109 -3.97 1.97 11.02
CA LEU A 109 -3.43 2.53 9.78
C LEU A 109 -3.95 1.76 8.57
N GLY A 110 -5.00 2.27 7.93
CA GLY A 110 -5.58 1.67 6.74
C GLY A 110 -5.96 2.73 5.71
N ILE A 111 -5.25 2.77 4.59
CA ILE A 111 -5.51 3.73 3.51
C ILE A 111 -6.87 3.44 2.86
N SER A 112 -7.17 2.19 2.52
CA SER A 112 -8.45 1.80 1.92
C SER A 112 -9.66 2.15 2.79
N GLY A 113 -9.58 1.90 4.10
CA GLY A 113 -10.61 2.29 5.06
C GLY A 113 -10.74 3.81 5.22
N GLY A 114 -9.63 4.54 5.12
CA GLY A 114 -9.64 6.00 5.10
C GLY A 114 -10.26 6.59 3.83
N PHE A 115 -10.04 5.98 2.66
CA PHE A 115 -10.73 6.37 1.44
C PHE A 115 -12.24 6.12 1.52
N ALA A 116 -12.65 4.96 2.07
CA ALA A 116 -14.07 4.68 2.31
C ALA A 116 -14.70 5.68 3.29
N SER A 117 -13.99 6.01 4.38
CA SER A 117 -14.46 7.00 5.36
C SER A 117 -14.55 8.39 4.73
N LEU A 118 -13.53 8.81 3.97
CA LEU A 118 -13.53 10.08 3.26
C LEU A 118 -14.66 10.17 2.23
N ALA A 119 -14.93 9.09 1.49
CA ALA A 119 -16.06 9.00 0.57
C ALA A 119 -17.40 9.13 1.30
N ALA A 120 -17.56 8.50 2.47
CA ALA A 120 -18.76 8.62 3.28
C ALA A 120 -18.99 10.05 3.81
N TYR A 121 -17.94 10.73 4.28
CA TYR A 121 -18.02 12.14 4.65
C TYR A 121 -18.34 13.05 3.47
N ALA A 122 -17.79 12.76 2.28
CA ALA A 122 -18.07 13.52 1.06
C ALA A 122 -19.48 13.26 0.51
N ALA A 123 -20.05 12.07 0.74
CA ALA A 123 -21.39 11.69 0.29
C ALA A 123 -22.52 12.20 1.20
N LYS A 124 -22.24 12.39 2.51
CA LYS A 124 -23.22 12.85 3.51
C LYS A 124 -23.99 14.13 3.11
N PRO A 125 -23.35 15.20 2.61
CA PRO A 125 -24.06 16.43 2.20
C PRO A 125 -25.07 16.20 1.07
N PHE A 126 -24.92 15.13 0.30
CA PHE A 126 -25.82 14.74 -0.79
C PHE A 126 -26.93 13.79 -0.33
N GLY A 127 -27.04 13.52 0.98
CA GLY A 127 -28.05 12.61 1.55
C GLY A 127 -27.76 11.13 1.31
N HIS A 128 -26.57 10.79 0.81
CA HIS A 128 -26.18 9.41 0.54
C HIS A 128 -25.35 8.84 1.70
N VAL A 129 -25.77 7.68 2.22
CA VAL A 129 -25.09 6.95 3.29
C VAL A 129 -24.55 5.65 2.71
N LEU A 130 -23.25 5.45 2.84
CA LEU A 130 -22.58 4.24 2.37
C LEU A 130 -22.91 3.08 3.31
N ALA A 131 -23.40 1.96 2.78
CA ALA A 131 -23.65 0.75 3.55
C ALA A 131 -22.38 0.18 4.20
N SER A 132 -21.23 0.38 3.53
CA SER A 132 -19.91 -0.03 3.99
C SER A 132 -19.34 0.82 5.14
N VAL A 133 -19.84 2.04 5.33
CA VAL A 133 -19.48 2.96 6.43
C VAL A 133 -20.75 3.62 6.96
N PRO A 134 -21.57 2.87 7.73
CA PRO A 134 -22.92 3.31 8.11
C PRO A 134 -22.93 4.41 9.17
N ALA A 135 -21.85 4.56 9.95
CA ALA A 135 -21.73 5.55 11.02
C ALA A 135 -20.52 6.45 10.79
N LEU A 136 -20.71 7.75 11.03
CA LEU A 136 -19.67 8.78 11.00
C LEU A 136 -19.35 9.18 12.44
N ASP A 137 -18.35 8.51 12.99
CA ASP A 137 -17.83 8.62 14.35
C ASP A 137 -16.39 9.19 14.37
N ASP A 138 -15.79 9.29 15.54
CA ASP A 138 -14.42 9.80 15.69
C ASP A 138 -13.37 8.92 14.97
N THR A 139 -13.64 7.61 14.85
CA THR A 139 -12.74 6.66 14.17
C THR A 139 -12.75 6.87 12.66
N THR A 140 -13.92 7.01 12.06
CA THR A 140 -14.04 7.30 10.62
C THR A 140 -13.53 8.71 10.30
N ALA A 141 -13.74 9.69 11.19
CA ALA A 141 -13.12 11.02 11.07
C ALA A 141 -11.58 10.92 11.07
N TRP A 142 -11.00 10.18 12.02
CA TRP A 142 -9.56 9.95 12.11
C TRP A 142 -9.02 9.30 10.83
N ARG A 143 -9.69 8.28 10.31
CA ARG A 143 -9.30 7.58 9.07
C ARG A 143 -9.38 8.47 7.84
N ALA A 144 -10.40 9.32 7.75
CA ALA A 144 -10.52 10.28 6.66
C ALA A 144 -9.40 11.34 6.71
N THR A 145 -9.14 11.90 7.90
CA THR A 145 -8.05 12.88 8.10
C THR A 145 -6.68 12.25 7.87
N LEU A 146 -6.47 10.97 8.21
CA LEU A 146 -5.24 10.24 7.91
C LEU A 146 -4.92 10.26 6.40
N VAL A 147 -5.91 9.96 5.55
CA VAL A 147 -5.69 9.93 4.08
C VAL A 147 -5.36 11.32 3.56
N ILE A 148 -6.08 12.36 4.02
CA ILE A 148 -5.77 13.75 3.65
C ILE A 148 -4.35 14.12 4.10
N GLY A 149 -3.96 13.74 5.32
CA GLY A 149 -2.65 13.97 5.90
C GLY A 149 -1.53 13.27 5.14
N ILE A 150 -1.75 12.05 4.63
CA ILE A 150 -0.76 11.32 3.82
C ILE A 150 -0.45 12.09 2.53
N PHE A 151 -1.48 12.59 1.82
CA PHE A 151 -1.26 13.37 0.60
C PHE A 151 -0.51 14.67 0.88
N ALA A 152 -0.91 15.40 1.93
CA ALA A 152 -0.25 16.64 2.32
C ALA A 152 1.20 16.40 2.79
N GLY A 153 1.43 15.35 3.58
CA GLY A 153 2.76 14.97 4.06
C GLY A 153 3.69 14.52 2.94
N ALA A 154 3.19 13.73 1.98
CA ALA A 154 3.95 13.34 0.80
C ALA A 154 4.32 14.55 -0.06
N ALA A 155 3.39 15.49 -0.27
CA ALA A 155 3.66 16.72 -1.01
C ALA A 155 4.70 17.60 -0.29
N ALA A 156 4.55 17.81 1.02
CA ALA A 156 5.51 18.56 1.82
C ALA A 156 6.90 17.91 1.78
N SER A 157 6.97 16.59 1.92
CA SER A 157 8.23 15.84 1.85
C SER A 157 8.92 16.04 0.49
N ALA A 158 8.18 15.91 -0.62
CA ALA A 158 8.71 16.07 -1.97
C ALA A 158 9.22 17.50 -2.26
N LEU A 159 8.56 18.51 -1.68
CA LEU A 159 8.98 19.91 -1.80
C LEU A 159 10.25 20.20 -0.98
N VAL A 160 10.33 19.68 0.24
CA VAL A 160 11.48 19.89 1.14
C VAL A 160 12.73 19.14 0.65
N SER A 161 12.56 17.90 0.17
CA SER A 161 13.65 17.12 -0.41
C SER A 161 14.10 17.66 -1.78
N GLY A 162 13.24 18.44 -2.46
CA GLY A 162 13.47 18.87 -3.83
C GLY A 162 13.40 17.72 -4.83
N SER A 163 12.81 16.57 -4.46
CA SER A 163 12.65 15.39 -5.32
C SER A 163 11.39 15.43 -6.18
N TYR A 164 10.61 16.51 -6.11
CA TYR A 164 9.44 16.69 -6.96
C TYR A 164 9.82 16.70 -8.44
N ARG A 165 9.45 15.64 -9.16
CA ARG A 165 9.63 15.53 -10.60
C ARG A 165 8.32 15.16 -11.25
N ASN A 166 7.89 15.97 -12.21
CA ASN A 166 6.70 15.68 -12.99
C ASN A 166 7.06 14.67 -14.10
N VAL A 167 7.14 13.39 -13.72
CA VAL A 167 7.34 12.28 -14.65
C VAL A 167 5.96 11.70 -14.99
N PRO A 168 5.42 11.94 -16.20
CA PRO A 168 4.07 11.50 -16.53
C PRO A 168 3.93 9.97 -16.57
N VAL A 169 4.99 9.24 -16.94
CA VAL A 169 5.03 7.77 -17.03
C VAL A 169 6.48 7.31 -16.81
N THR A 170 6.67 6.17 -16.14
CA THR A 170 8.02 5.60 -15.95
C THR A 170 8.64 5.20 -17.30
N PRO A 171 9.97 5.35 -17.49
CA PRO A 171 10.65 4.96 -18.73
C PRO A 171 10.38 3.49 -19.12
N LEU A 172 10.26 2.62 -18.12
CA LEU A 172 9.94 1.22 -18.32
C LEU A 172 8.55 1.03 -18.95
N TRP A 173 7.52 1.70 -18.42
CA TRP A 173 6.18 1.61 -18.98
C TRP A 173 6.11 2.22 -20.38
N GLU A 174 6.78 3.34 -20.62
CA GLU A 174 6.80 3.97 -21.94
C GLU A 174 7.45 3.07 -23.01
N SER A 175 8.56 2.41 -22.67
CA SER A 175 9.26 1.48 -23.58
C SER A 175 8.46 0.20 -23.88
N ALA A 176 7.76 -0.31 -22.87
CA ALA A 176 6.98 -1.53 -22.97
C ALA A 176 5.63 -1.27 -23.63
N PHE A 177 4.95 -0.17 -23.29
CA PHE A 177 3.62 0.22 -23.73
C PHE A 177 3.63 1.63 -24.33
N PRO A 178 4.05 1.76 -25.61
CA PRO A 178 3.99 3.02 -26.35
C PRO A 178 2.52 3.30 -26.73
N THR A 179 1.72 3.69 -25.75
CA THR A 179 0.29 3.98 -25.92
C THR A 179 0.02 5.46 -25.65
N GLY A 180 -0.94 6.04 -26.36
CA GLY A 180 -1.30 7.46 -26.21
C GLY A 180 -1.85 7.83 -24.82
N MET A 181 -1.98 9.14 -24.56
CA MET A 181 -2.45 9.67 -23.27
C MET A 181 -3.80 9.10 -22.81
N LYS A 182 -4.72 8.83 -23.74
CA LYS A 182 -6.07 8.31 -23.43
C LYS A 182 -6.05 6.88 -22.88
N SER A 183 -5.27 5.99 -23.49
CA SER A 183 -5.15 4.60 -23.02
C SER A 183 -4.35 4.49 -21.74
N ARG A 184 -3.36 5.37 -21.54
CA ARG A 184 -2.66 5.54 -20.25
C ARG A 184 -3.64 5.96 -19.15
N GLY A 185 -4.50 6.94 -19.45
CA GLY A 185 -5.56 7.36 -18.54
C GLY A 185 -6.50 6.21 -18.15
N ALA A 186 -7.01 5.48 -19.14
CA ALA A 186 -7.88 4.33 -18.89
C ALA A 186 -7.21 3.25 -18.02
N ALA A 187 -5.93 2.96 -18.25
CA ALA A 187 -5.17 2.00 -17.44
C ALA A 187 -5.01 2.47 -15.98
N VAL A 188 -4.67 3.75 -15.76
CA VAL A 188 -4.54 4.33 -14.41
C VAL A 188 -5.89 4.36 -13.69
N PHE A 189 -6.96 4.69 -14.40
CA PHE A 189 -8.32 4.66 -13.87
C PHE A 189 -8.74 3.26 -13.45
N ALA A 190 -8.60 2.28 -14.35
CA ALA A 190 -8.95 0.88 -14.09
C ALA A 190 -8.09 0.29 -12.97
N GLY A 191 -6.79 0.62 -12.93
CA GLY A 191 -5.89 0.22 -11.84
C GLY A 191 -6.34 0.78 -10.49
N GLY A 192 -6.67 2.09 -10.43
CA GLY A 192 -7.22 2.73 -9.22
C GLY A 192 -8.54 2.12 -8.76
N PHE A 193 -9.43 1.81 -9.71
CA PHE A 193 -10.69 1.12 -9.42
C PHE A 193 -10.47 -0.28 -8.85
N LEU A 194 -9.68 -1.11 -9.53
CA LEU A 194 -9.44 -2.50 -9.14
C LEU A 194 -8.67 -2.59 -7.82
N ILE A 195 -7.69 -1.72 -7.58
CA ILE A 195 -6.91 -1.77 -6.34
C ILE A 195 -7.76 -1.39 -5.13
N MET A 196 -8.66 -0.40 -5.27
CA MET A 196 -9.53 0.00 -4.17
C MET A 196 -10.63 -1.03 -3.92
N LEU A 197 -11.30 -1.47 -4.97
CA LEU A 197 -12.32 -2.52 -4.90
C LEU A 197 -11.74 -3.80 -4.28
N GLY A 198 -10.58 -4.25 -4.77
CA GLY A 198 -9.88 -5.42 -4.25
C GLY A 198 -9.43 -5.26 -2.79
N ALA A 199 -8.91 -4.10 -2.41
CA ALA A 199 -8.51 -3.84 -1.03
C ALA A 199 -9.71 -3.86 -0.06
N LEU A 200 -10.88 -3.37 -0.48
CA LEU A 200 -12.09 -3.37 0.34
C LEU A 200 -12.75 -4.75 0.42
N LEU A 201 -12.80 -5.47 -0.71
CA LEU A 201 -13.29 -6.86 -0.77
C LEU A 201 -12.43 -7.78 0.10
N GLY A 202 -11.10 -7.65 0.01
CA GLY A 202 -10.18 -8.40 0.86
C GLY A 202 -10.22 -8.00 2.34
N GLY A 203 -10.81 -6.85 2.69
CA GLY A 203 -10.84 -6.36 4.07
C GLY A 203 -9.58 -5.60 4.50
N GLY A 204 -8.68 -5.26 3.58
CA GLY A 204 -7.51 -4.42 3.86
C GLY A 204 -6.61 -4.16 2.65
N CYS A 205 -5.78 -3.13 2.75
CA CYS A 205 -4.71 -2.81 1.81
C CYS A 205 -3.35 -3.24 2.36
N THR A 206 -2.25 -3.05 1.62
CA THR A 206 -0.89 -3.35 2.09
C THR A 206 -0.55 -2.65 3.41
N THR A 207 -0.87 -1.37 3.57
CA THR A 207 -0.63 -0.64 4.82
C THR A 207 -1.44 -1.22 5.98
N GLY A 208 -2.71 -1.53 5.75
CA GLY A 208 -3.60 -2.08 6.76
C GLY A 208 -3.35 -3.55 7.05
N ALA A 209 -3.68 -4.42 6.09
CA ALA A 209 -3.62 -5.87 6.28
C ALA A 209 -2.19 -6.37 6.50
N PHE A 210 -1.18 -5.76 5.87
CA PHE A 210 0.21 -6.19 5.99
C PHE A 210 0.98 -5.36 7.04
N MET A 211 1.23 -4.07 6.83
CA MET A 211 2.12 -3.32 7.75
C MET A 211 1.58 -3.22 9.19
N ALA A 212 0.30 -2.89 9.36
CA ALA A 212 -0.32 -2.78 10.69
C ALA A 212 -0.80 -4.13 11.26
N GLY A 213 -1.12 -5.10 10.40
CA GLY A 213 -1.67 -6.40 10.80
C GLY A 213 -0.64 -7.51 11.02
N PHE A 214 0.53 -7.43 10.40
CA PHE A 214 1.60 -8.42 10.59
C PHE A 214 2.15 -8.44 12.04
N PRO A 215 2.36 -7.29 12.71
CA PRO A 215 2.79 -7.26 14.11
C PRO A 215 1.77 -7.84 15.10
N THR A 216 0.48 -7.94 14.72
CA THR A 216 -0.57 -8.54 15.58
C THR A 216 -0.63 -10.06 15.46
N LEU A 217 0.25 -10.66 14.65
CA LEU A 217 0.30 -12.10 14.37
C LEU A 217 -1.02 -12.66 13.82
N SER A 218 -1.80 -11.84 13.11
CA SER A 218 -3.07 -12.25 12.49
C SER A 218 -2.82 -13.22 11.33
N VAL A 219 -3.45 -14.41 11.36
CA VAL A 219 -3.35 -15.41 10.29
C VAL A 219 -3.87 -14.84 8.96
N GLY A 220 -4.96 -14.06 9.02
CA GLY A 220 -5.51 -13.38 7.84
C GLY A 220 -4.51 -12.39 7.23
N SER A 221 -3.75 -11.67 8.06
CA SER A 221 -2.72 -10.72 7.60
C SER A 221 -1.57 -11.42 6.88
N PHE A 222 -1.11 -12.57 7.38
CA PHE A 222 -0.10 -13.38 6.68
C PHE A 222 -0.64 -13.90 5.34
N ALA A 223 -1.86 -14.44 5.32
CA ALA A 223 -2.49 -14.95 4.11
C ALA A 223 -2.67 -13.84 3.06
N MET A 224 -3.19 -12.67 3.45
CA MET A 224 -3.34 -11.52 2.56
C MET A 224 -1.99 -10.98 2.08
N GLY A 225 -0.98 -10.91 2.96
CA GLY A 225 0.37 -10.51 2.57
C GLY A 225 0.91 -11.41 1.46
N MET A 226 0.85 -12.72 1.65
CA MET A 226 1.32 -13.70 0.65
C MET A 226 0.57 -13.58 -0.67
N THR A 227 -0.75 -13.40 -0.66
CA THR A 227 -1.53 -13.25 -1.90
C THR A 227 -1.24 -11.94 -2.61
N PHE A 228 -1.05 -10.82 -1.88
CA PHE A 228 -0.67 -9.55 -2.50
C PHE A 228 0.65 -9.65 -3.25
N PHE A 229 1.69 -10.21 -2.61
CA PHE A 229 2.98 -10.37 -3.26
C PHE A 229 2.93 -11.39 -4.40
N GLY A 230 2.25 -12.53 -4.20
CA GLY A 230 2.12 -13.58 -5.21
C GLY A 230 1.38 -13.12 -6.46
N VAL A 231 0.20 -12.51 -6.29
CA VAL A 231 -0.61 -11.99 -7.40
C VAL A 231 0.05 -10.77 -8.04
N GLY A 232 0.65 -9.88 -7.24
CA GLY A 232 1.38 -8.72 -7.76
C GLY A 232 2.55 -9.14 -8.66
N MET A 233 3.37 -10.09 -8.20
CA MET A 233 4.48 -10.62 -8.98
C MET A 233 3.99 -11.38 -10.22
N GLY A 234 2.95 -12.20 -10.09
CA GLY A 234 2.33 -12.90 -11.21
C GLY A 234 1.75 -11.95 -12.26
N THR A 235 1.09 -10.88 -11.83
CA THR A 235 0.53 -9.86 -12.73
C THR A 235 1.63 -9.12 -13.47
N ALA A 236 2.71 -8.72 -12.78
CA ALA A 236 3.86 -8.12 -13.43
C ALA A 236 4.48 -9.06 -14.48
N PHE A 237 4.63 -10.35 -14.12
CA PHE A 237 5.17 -11.36 -15.01
C PHE A 237 4.32 -11.56 -16.27
N VAL A 238 2.99 -11.61 -16.13
CA VAL A 238 2.05 -11.69 -17.25
C VAL A 238 2.07 -10.42 -18.09
N LEU A 239 2.08 -9.25 -17.46
CA LEU A 239 2.05 -7.95 -18.15
C LEU A 239 3.30 -7.74 -19.02
N TYR A 240 4.46 -8.17 -18.54
CA TYR A 240 5.73 -8.07 -19.26
C TYR A 240 6.12 -9.36 -20.00
N TRP A 241 5.23 -10.35 -20.06
CA TRP A 241 5.47 -11.62 -20.73
C TRP A 241 5.79 -11.38 -22.21
N GLY A 242 6.94 -11.88 -22.68
CA GLY A 242 7.45 -11.69 -24.04
C GLY A 242 8.13 -10.34 -24.30
N ARG A 243 8.19 -9.42 -23.32
CA ARG A 243 8.88 -8.12 -23.42
C ARG A 243 10.14 -8.03 -22.56
N TRP A 244 10.60 -9.15 -21.99
CA TRP A 244 11.78 -9.26 -21.14
C TRP A 244 13.06 -8.64 -21.74
N ARG A 245 13.24 -8.73 -23.06
CA ARG A 245 14.39 -8.11 -23.74
C ARG A 245 14.40 -6.58 -23.62
N LYS A 246 13.22 -5.93 -23.68
CA LYS A 246 13.11 -4.48 -23.48
C LYS A 246 13.31 -4.10 -22.02
N VAL A 247 12.82 -4.92 -21.09
CA VAL A 247 13.07 -4.74 -19.64
C VAL A 247 14.57 -4.80 -19.35
N SER A 248 15.29 -5.77 -19.91
CA SER A 248 16.75 -5.85 -19.76
C SER A 248 17.49 -4.70 -20.42
N GLU A 249 17.00 -4.20 -21.56
CA GLU A 249 17.62 -3.09 -22.29
C GLU A 249 17.45 -1.75 -21.55
N VAL A 250 16.26 -1.47 -21.00
CA VAL A 250 16.03 -0.29 -20.15
C VAL A 250 16.84 -0.38 -18.86
N ARG A 251 16.86 -1.55 -18.21
CA ARG A 251 17.72 -1.83 -17.04
C ARG A 251 19.20 -1.54 -17.35
N SER A 252 19.67 -1.83 -18.57
CA SER A 252 21.06 -1.59 -18.96
C SER A 252 21.38 -0.13 -19.33
N ARG A 253 20.37 0.66 -19.71
CA ARG A 253 20.54 2.03 -20.24
C ARG A 253 20.25 3.15 -19.23
N SER A 254 19.49 2.91 -18.16
CA SER A 254 18.92 4.03 -17.38
C SER A 254 18.88 3.91 -15.84
N LEU A 255 19.57 2.99 -15.18
CA LEU A 255 19.37 2.80 -13.74
C LEU A 255 20.32 3.62 -12.86
N ASN A 256 19.81 4.75 -12.35
CA ASN A 256 19.95 5.15 -10.95
C ASN A 256 18.55 5.04 -10.32
N LEU A 257 18.46 4.52 -9.09
CA LEU A 257 17.20 4.32 -8.35
C LEU A 257 16.35 5.61 -8.22
N ALA A 258 16.97 6.79 -8.32
CA ALA A 258 16.32 8.10 -8.30
C ALA A 258 15.48 8.43 -9.56
N ASN A 259 15.54 7.61 -10.62
CA ASN A 259 14.80 7.84 -11.89
C ASN A 259 13.61 6.88 -12.11
N ASP A 260 13.33 5.96 -11.18
CA ASP A 260 12.11 5.15 -11.16
C ASP A 260 11.00 5.79 -10.30
#